data_AF-A0A7W3ZDK0-F1
#
_entry.id   AF-A0A7W3ZDK0-F1
#
_cell.length_a   1.000
_cell.length_b   1.000
_cell.length_c   1.000
_cell.angle_alpha   90.00
_cell.angle_beta   90.00
_cell.angle_gamma   90.00
#
_symmetry.space_group_name_H-M   'P 1'
#
loop_
_entity.id
_entity.type
_entity.pdbx_description
1 polymer ?
#
loop_
_entity_poly.entity_id
_entity_poly.type
_entity_poly.pdbx_seq_one_letter_code
_entity_poly.pdbx_strand_id
1 'polypeptide(L)'
;MPEISTAERAGVGSDGHPRPTEDHVALLDQAILVLDGATSPSPDLPPGGWYAHLLRDQLAQELRTAPHQDLSDALATAIAAVAKNNALTPGNSPSSTVSILRWSDQEIEALVLADSPIVAFGHFGADVVSDDRLISLRNNGLLQTGKDVRRRRNAEDGFWVAEADPSAARKAVRRSWPRKDVNAVLIATDGVAIGVDEYGIFTWPEVLQLAKNKGPEAVLDAVRAAENDDPHAVRWPRAKRHDDQVLVLADFAG
;
A
#
# COMPACT_ATOMS: atom_id res chain seq x y z
N MET A 1 -22.69 6.91 -0.83
CA MET A 1 -21.54 6.04 -1.14
C MET A 1 -20.58 6.84 -2.01
N PRO A 2 -19.26 6.66 -1.88
CA PRO A 2 -18.31 7.29 -2.80
C PRO A 2 -18.43 6.69 -4.20
N GLU A 3 -18.12 7.49 -5.22
CA GLU A 3 -17.76 6.98 -6.54
C GLU A 3 -16.31 6.50 -6.47
N ILE A 4 -16.04 5.27 -6.91
CA ILE A 4 -14.71 4.66 -6.82
C ILE A 4 -14.19 4.40 -8.24
N SER A 5 -12.98 4.88 -8.51
CA SER A 5 -12.22 4.55 -9.72
C SER A 5 -10.85 3.97 -9.35
N THR A 6 -10.41 2.99 -10.13
CA THR A 6 -9.15 2.27 -9.90
C THR A 6 -8.33 2.22 -11.18
N ALA A 7 -7.02 2.21 -11.05
CA ALA A 7 -6.09 1.85 -12.10
C ALA A 7 -5.00 0.94 -11.53
N GLU A 8 -4.66 -0.09 -12.30
CA GLU A 8 -3.71 -1.12 -11.89
C GLU A 8 -2.78 -1.43 -13.07
N ARG A 9 -1.48 -1.52 -12.83
CA ARG A 9 -0.49 -1.82 -13.87
C ARG A 9 0.65 -2.65 -13.32
N ALA A 10 0.83 -3.84 -13.89
CA ALA A 10 1.95 -4.69 -13.53
C ALA A 10 3.29 -4.02 -13.85
N GLY A 11 4.27 -4.25 -12.98
CA GLY A 11 5.68 -3.94 -13.18
C GLY A 11 6.43 -5.06 -13.88
N VAL A 12 7.74 -5.06 -13.68
CA VAL A 12 8.66 -6.09 -14.19
C VAL A 12 9.47 -6.70 -13.04
N GLY A 13 9.99 -7.90 -13.26
CA GLY A 13 10.99 -8.49 -12.37
C GLY A 13 12.28 -7.67 -12.34
N SER A 14 13.15 -7.95 -11.38
CA SER A 14 14.50 -7.35 -11.32
C SER A 14 15.39 -7.75 -12.51
N ASP A 15 15.03 -8.82 -13.22
CA ASP A 15 15.61 -9.24 -14.50
C ASP A 15 15.03 -8.48 -15.71
N GLY A 16 14.03 -7.62 -15.50
CA GLY A 16 13.34 -6.85 -16.53
C GLY A 16 12.26 -7.63 -17.29
N HIS A 17 11.98 -8.89 -16.92
CA HIS A 17 10.95 -9.68 -17.58
C HIS A 17 9.56 -9.43 -16.97
N PRO A 18 8.47 -9.59 -17.75
CA PRO A 18 7.12 -9.51 -17.21
C PRO A 18 6.90 -10.53 -16.11
N ARG A 19 6.23 -10.11 -15.04
CA ARG A 19 5.78 -10.97 -13.94
C ARG A 19 4.31 -10.67 -13.59
N PRO A 20 3.60 -11.60 -12.92
CA PRO A 20 2.31 -11.27 -12.31
C PRO A 20 2.46 -10.10 -11.33
N THR A 21 1.41 -9.29 -11.19
CA THR A 21 1.35 -8.23 -10.18
C THR A 21 1.44 -8.80 -8.78
N GLU A 22 2.13 -8.09 -7.89
CA GLU A 22 2.14 -8.36 -6.46
C GLU A 22 1.13 -7.49 -5.69
N ASP A 23 0.55 -6.48 -6.36
CA ASP A 23 -0.51 -5.63 -5.83
C ASP A 23 -1.89 -6.29 -5.95
N HIS A 24 -2.74 -6.08 -4.94
CA HIS A 24 -4.13 -6.53 -4.89
C HIS A 24 -5.05 -5.44 -4.34
N VAL A 25 -6.22 -5.30 -4.98
CA VAL A 25 -7.29 -4.40 -4.54
C VAL A 25 -8.55 -5.19 -4.19
N ALA A 26 -9.26 -4.77 -3.13
CA ALA A 26 -10.63 -5.23 -2.86
C ALA A 26 -11.55 -4.05 -2.58
N LEU A 27 -12.68 -4.02 -3.29
CA LEU A 27 -13.77 -3.08 -3.06
C LEU A 27 -14.88 -3.80 -2.29
N LEU A 28 -15.20 -3.29 -1.11
CA LEU A 28 -16.30 -3.74 -0.25
C LEU A 28 -17.37 -2.64 -0.21
N ASP A 29 -18.54 -2.95 0.38
CA ASP A 29 -19.65 -2.00 0.47
C ASP A 29 -19.28 -0.70 1.21
N GLN A 30 -18.41 -0.81 2.22
CA GLN A 30 -18.02 0.28 3.11
C GLN A 30 -16.50 0.34 3.36
N ALA A 31 -15.70 -0.34 2.54
CA ALA A 31 -14.26 -0.30 2.66
C ALA A 31 -13.52 -0.58 1.34
N ILE A 32 -12.30 -0.08 1.24
CA ILE A 32 -11.32 -0.38 0.19
C ILE A 32 -10.08 -0.95 0.86
N LEU A 33 -9.55 -2.04 0.28
CA LEU A 33 -8.27 -2.63 0.65
C LEU A 33 -7.30 -2.50 -0.52
N VAL A 34 -6.08 -2.05 -0.24
CA VAL A 34 -4.94 -2.09 -1.17
C VAL A 34 -3.78 -2.77 -0.45
N LEU A 35 -3.23 -3.80 -1.07
CA LEU A 35 -2.12 -4.59 -0.54
C LEU A 35 -1.06 -4.73 -1.61
N ASP A 36 0.18 -4.36 -1.29
CA ASP A 36 1.34 -4.54 -2.16
C ASP A 36 2.28 -5.61 -1.58
N GLY A 37 2.43 -6.69 -2.33
CA GLY A 37 3.27 -7.82 -1.97
C GLY A 37 4.76 -7.48 -2.08
N ALA A 38 5.44 -7.43 -0.95
CA ALA A 38 6.86 -7.17 -0.90
C ALA A 38 7.70 -8.41 -1.30
N THR A 39 8.90 -8.15 -1.83
CA THR A 39 9.84 -9.19 -2.25
C THR A 39 10.12 -10.22 -1.14
N SER A 40 9.98 -11.50 -1.50
CA SER A 40 10.22 -12.61 -0.59
C SER A 40 11.67 -12.68 -0.11
N PRO A 41 11.92 -13.04 1.16
CA PRO A 41 13.27 -13.05 1.72
C PRO A 41 14.17 -14.17 1.16
N SER A 42 13.58 -15.16 0.48
CA SER A 42 14.22 -16.30 -0.18
C SER A 42 13.45 -16.66 -1.47
N PRO A 43 14.13 -17.13 -2.55
CA PRO A 43 13.47 -17.61 -3.77
C PRO A 43 12.64 -18.90 -3.56
N ASP A 44 12.87 -19.64 -2.47
CA ASP A 44 12.12 -20.87 -2.15
C ASP A 44 10.73 -20.60 -1.54
N LEU A 45 10.45 -19.33 -1.21
CA LEU A 45 9.16 -18.92 -0.68
C LEU A 45 8.23 -18.45 -1.81
N PRO A 46 6.90 -18.57 -1.63
CA PRO A 46 5.96 -17.94 -2.54
C PRO A 46 6.25 -16.43 -2.70
N PRO A 47 5.88 -15.81 -3.84
CA PRO A 47 6.06 -14.37 -4.06
C PRO A 47 5.20 -13.54 -3.08
N GLY A 48 5.52 -12.25 -2.94
CA GLY A 48 4.78 -11.33 -2.07
C GLY A 48 3.30 -11.25 -2.47
N GLY A 49 3.05 -11.22 -3.78
CA GLY A 49 1.71 -11.22 -4.36
C GLY A 49 0.84 -12.41 -3.96
N TRP A 50 1.44 -13.58 -3.68
CA TRP A 50 0.69 -14.73 -3.18
C TRP A 50 0.18 -14.47 -1.76
N TYR A 51 1.00 -13.88 -0.89
CA TYR A 51 0.59 -13.55 0.47
C TYR A 51 -0.40 -12.38 0.50
N ALA A 52 -0.15 -11.33 -0.29
CA ALA A 52 -1.06 -10.20 -0.44
C ALA A 52 -2.45 -10.64 -0.90
N HIS A 53 -2.53 -11.56 -1.86
CA HIS A 53 -3.80 -12.16 -2.29
C HIS A 53 -4.56 -12.84 -1.14
N LEU A 54 -3.89 -13.73 -0.40
CA LEU A 54 -4.49 -14.47 0.71
C LEU A 54 -4.93 -13.53 1.85
N LEU A 55 -4.09 -12.56 2.19
CA LEU A 55 -4.38 -11.59 3.23
C LEU A 55 -5.55 -10.69 2.85
N ARG A 56 -5.61 -10.24 1.60
CA ARG A 56 -6.74 -9.47 1.07
C ARG A 56 -8.06 -10.22 1.21
N ASP A 57 -8.10 -11.50 0.83
CA ASP A 57 -9.33 -12.30 0.89
C ASP A 57 -9.76 -12.56 2.34
N GLN A 58 -8.82 -12.91 3.22
CA GLN A 58 -9.11 -13.10 4.63
C GLN A 58 -9.59 -11.80 5.29
N LEU A 59 -8.89 -10.68 5.06
CA LEU A 59 -9.24 -9.38 5.63
C LEU A 59 -10.60 -8.88 5.11
N ALA A 60 -10.89 -9.08 3.83
CA ALA A 60 -12.21 -8.79 3.27
C ALA A 60 -13.32 -9.60 3.96
N GLN A 61 -13.05 -10.86 4.31
CA GLN A 61 -13.98 -11.68 5.07
C GLN A 61 -14.18 -11.16 6.49
N GLU A 62 -13.11 -10.80 7.21
CA GLU A 62 -13.20 -10.22 8.56
C GLU A 62 -14.06 -8.95 8.57
N LEU A 63 -13.81 -8.03 7.64
CA LEU A 63 -14.55 -6.77 7.55
C LEU A 63 -16.02 -6.94 7.13
N ARG A 64 -16.35 -8.00 6.36
CA ARG A 64 -17.76 -8.34 6.05
C ARG A 64 -18.46 -8.95 7.25
N THR A 65 -17.78 -9.80 8.01
CA THR A 65 -18.36 -10.49 9.17
C THR A 65 -18.54 -9.56 10.37
N ALA A 66 -17.57 -8.66 10.59
CA ALA A 66 -17.58 -7.73 11.72
C ALA A 66 -17.28 -6.29 11.24
N PRO A 67 -18.23 -5.61 10.57
CA PRO A 67 -17.99 -4.32 9.92
C PRO A 67 -17.58 -3.19 10.86
N HIS A 68 -17.89 -3.31 12.16
CA HIS A 68 -17.56 -2.33 13.19
C HIS A 68 -16.34 -2.72 14.04
N GLN A 69 -15.64 -3.81 13.73
CA GLN A 69 -14.44 -4.21 14.46
C GLN A 69 -13.33 -3.16 14.29
N ASP A 70 -12.47 -2.97 15.28
CA ASP A 70 -11.28 -2.13 15.11
C ASP A 70 -10.42 -2.64 13.92
N LEU A 71 -9.99 -1.74 13.04
CA LEU A 71 -9.25 -2.13 11.82
C LEU A 71 -7.93 -2.85 12.14
N SER A 72 -7.27 -2.50 13.24
CA SER A 72 -6.07 -3.21 13.68
C SER A 72 -6.42 -4.62 14.16
N ASP A 73 -7.51 -4.78 14.92
CA ASP A 73 -7.98 -6.10 15.38
C ASP A 73 -8.37 -7.01 14.21
N ALA A 74 -9.07 -6.48 13.20
CA ALA A 74 -9.41 -7.20 11.98
C ALA A 74 -8.16 -7.63 11.22
N LEU A 75 -7.19 -6.73 11.03
CA LEU A 75 -5.92 -7.04 10.37
C LEU A 75 -5.09 -8.09 11.15
N ALA A 76 -5.02 -7.97 12.48
CA ALA A 76 -4.32 -8.97 13.30
C ALA A 76 -4.94 -10.36 13.18
N THR A 77 -6.29 -10.43 13.19
CA THR A 77 -7.03 -11.69 13.00
C THR A 77 -6.74 -12.27 11.62
N ALA A 78 -6.77 -11.45 10.57
CA ALA A 78 -6.49 -11.88 9.20
C ALA A 78 -5.05 -12.40 9.04
N ILE A 79 -4.05 -11.69 9.58
CA ILE A 79 -2.65 -12.12 9.56
C ILE A 79 -2.51 -13.48 10.28
N ALA A 80 -3.08 -13.61 11.48
CA ALA A 80 -3.00 -14.85 12.25
C ALA A 80 -3.63 -16.04 11.52
N ALA A 81 -4.78 -15.83 10.86
CA ALA A 81 -5.46 -16.84 10.08
C ALA A 81 -4.64 -17.27 8.85
N VAL A 82 -4.13 -16.31 8.06
CA VAL A 82 -3.29 -16.60 6.89
C VAL A 82 -2.01 -17.33 7.30
N ALA A 83 -1.36 -16.87 8.37
CA ALA A 83 -0.14 -17.50 8.86
C ALA A 83 -0.38 -18.95 9.30
N LYS A 84 -1.45 -19.19 10.06
CA LYS A 84 -1.83 -20.54 10.52
C LYS A 84 -2.20 -21.46 9.36
N ASN A 85 -3.04 -21.01 8.44
CA ASN A 85 -3.57 -21.84 7.36
C ASN A 85 -2.52 -22.24 6.33
N ASN A 86 -1.41 -21.49 6.26
CA ASN A 86 -0.33 -21.72 5.31
C ASN A 86 1.01 -22.05 5.97
N ALA A 87 1.01 -22.36 7.27
CA ALA A 87 2.21 -22.70 8.04
C ALA A 87 3.36 -21.68 7.92
N LEU A 88 3.02 -20.39 7.91
CA LEU A 88 3.99 -19.30 7.82
C LEU A 88 4.65 -19.05 9.18
N THR A 89 5.91 -18.62 9.16
CA THR A 89 6.74 -18.37 10.35
C THR A 89 7.30 -16.95 10.37
N PRO A 90 7.20 -16.22 11.51
CA PRO A 90 7.73 -14.87 11.61
C PRO A 90 9.22 -14.76 11.25
N GLY A 91 9.58 -13.72 10.51
CA GLY A 91 10.94 -13.44 10.04
C GLY A 91 11.39 -14.27 8.83
N ASN A 92 10.60 -15.25 8.38
CA ASN A 92 10.90 -16.09 7.23
C ASN A 92 9.64 -16.40 6.39
N SER A 93 8.81 -15.39 6.16
CA SER A 93 7.63 -15.51 5.30
C SER A 93 7.54 -14.37 4.27
N PRO A 94 6.76 -14.56 3.19
CA PRO A 94 6.38 -13.45 2.32
C PRO A 94 5.58 -12.42 3.13
N SER A 95 5.58 -11.18 2.63
CA SER A 95 4.98 -10.06 3.35
C SER A 95 4.27 -9.11 2.39
N SER A 96 3.41 -8.25 2.93
CA SER A 96 2.65 -7.26 2.17
C SER A 96 2.51 -5.97 2.97
N THR A 97 2.53 -4.82 2.29
CA THR A 97 1.94 -3.60 2.84
C THR A 97 0.42 -3.81 2.99
N VAL A 98 -0.22 -2.99 3.82
CA VAL A 98 -1.68 -2.99 3.92
C VAL A 98 -2.20 -1.56 4.08
N SER A 99 -3.10 -1.18 3.18
CA SER A 99 -3.86 0.06 3.23
C SER A 99 -5.36 -0.26 3.30
N ILE A 100 -6.02 0.23 4.35
CA ILE A 100 -7.46 0.06 4.57
C ILE A 100 -8.11 1.43 4.68
N LEU A 101 -9.09 1.69 3.83
CA LEU A 101 -10.01 2.81 3.99
C LEU A 101 -11.38 2.25 4.31
N ARG A 102 -11.96 2.57 5.46
CA ARG A 102 -13.34 2.23 5.83
C ARG A 102 -14.15 3.50 6.02
N TRP A 103 -15.44 3.49 5.67
CA TRP A 103 -16.31 4.62 5.92
C TRP A 103 -17.66 4.20 6.47
N SER A 104 -18.28 5.12 7.20
CA SER A 104 -19.69 5.10 7.59
C SER A 104 -20.34 6.43 7.19
N ASP A 105 -21.59 6.65 7.61
CA ASP A 105 -22.25 7.95 7.44
C ASP A 105 -21.61 9.06 8.29
N GLN A 106 -20.86 8.70 9.34
CA GLN A 106 -20.32 9.66 10.30
C GLN A 106 -18.81 9.86 10.18
N GLU A 107 -18.06 8.84 9.79
CA GLU A 107 -16.61 8.86 9.80
C GLU A 107 -15.98 8.11 8.62
N ILE A 108 -14.74 8.48 8.33
CA ILE A 108 -13.83 7.74 7.47
C ILE A 108 -12.62 7.37 8.32
N GLU A 109 -12.23 6.10 8.29
CA GLU A 109 -11.07 5.56 8.99
C GLU A 109 -10.03 5.07 7.98
N ALA A 110 -8.77 5.40 8.22
CA ALA A 110 -7.63 4.89 7.49
C ALA A 110 -6.70 4.09 8.41
N LEU A 111 -6.18 2.99 7.88
CA LEU A 111 -5.08 2.23 8.47
C LEU A 111 -4.03 1.97 7.38
N VAL A 112 -2.78 2.31 7.66
CA VAL A 112 -1.63 2.08 6.80
C VAL A 112 -0.57 1.30 7.57
N LEU A 113 -0.17 0.14 7.05
CA LEU A 113 0.94 -0.66 7.53
C LEU A 113 1.98 -0.78 6.41
N ALA A 114 3.19 -0.28 6.68
CA ALA A 114 4.24 -0.03 5.68
C ALA A 114 3.87 1.08 4.68
N ASP A 115 4.47 1.07 3.50
CA ASP A 115 4.71 2.23 2.64
C ASP A 115 3.73 2.40 1.47
N SER A 116 2.47 1.97 1.62
CA SER A 116 1.39 2.26 0.66
C SER A 116 0.44 3.32 1.25
N PRO A 117 0.59 4.62 0.93
CA PRO A 117 -0.10 5.70 1.62
C PRO A 117 -1.59 5.84 1.28
N ILE A 118 -2.32 6.47 2.22
CA ILE A 118 -3.68 6.97 2.04
C ILE A 118 -3.64 8.50 2.17
N VAL A 119 -4.26 9.22 1.24
CA VAL A 119 -4.31 10.69 1.27
C VAL A 119 -5.76 11.16 1.23
N ALA A 120 -6.20 11.81 2.30
CA ALA A 120 -7.53 12.40 2.38
C ALA A 120 -7.50 13.88 1.98
N PHE A 121 -8.53 14.31 1.26
CA PHE A 121 -8.69 15.69 0.80
C PHE A 121 -10.02 16.24 1.28
N GLY A 122 -10.00 17.42 1.88
CA GLY A 122 -11.17 18.02 2.48
C GLY A 122 -11.04 19.51 2.73
N HIS A 123 -11.91 20.08 3.56
CA HIS A 123 -11.80 21.49 3.98
C HIS A 123 -10.50 21.78 4.74
N PHE A 124 -9.84 20.74 5.25
CA PHE A 124 -8.53 20.80 5.91
C PHE A 124 -7.34 20.77 4.93
N GLY A 125 -7.58 20.73 3.62
CA GLY A 125 -6.53 20.51 2.62
C GLY A 125 -6.24 19.02 2.41
N ALA A 126 -4.98 18.68 2.13
CA ALA A 126 -4.52 17.31 1.99
C ALA A 126 -3.92 16.82 3.32
N ASP A 127 -4.35 15.64 3.77
CA ASP A 127 -3.79 14.95 4.94
C ASP A 127 -3.26 13.58 4.50
N VAL A 128 -1.94 13.40 4.58
CA VAL A 128 -1.24 12.18 4.16
C VAL A 128 -1.08 11.26 5.36
N VAL A 129 -1.55 10.02 5.20
CA VAL A 129 -1.34 8.92 6.13
C VAL A 129 -0.35 7.98 5.48
N SER A 130 0.89 8.02 5.95
CA SER A 130 2.00 7.18 5.49
C SER A 130 2.79 6.61 6.67
N ASP A 131 3.52 5.53 6.43
CA ASP A 131 4.47 4.97 7.38
C ASP A 131 5.91 5.21 6.92
N ASP A 132 6.49 6.30 7.42
CA ASP A 132 7.81 6.76 6.94
C ASP A 132 8.98 5.97 7.56
N ARG A 133 8.72 4.95 8.41
CA ARG A 133 9.79 4.18 9.07
C ARG A 133 10.72 3.52 8.06
N LEU A 134 10.18 2.97 6.98
CA LEU A 134 10.98 2.28 5.97
C LEU A 134 11.89 3.26 5.21
N ILE A 135 11.33 4.37 4.72
CA ILE A 135 12.08 5.43 4.03
C ILE A 135 13.13 6.05 4.97
N SER A 136 12.77 6.35 6.22
CA SER A 136 13.70 6.88 7.22
C SER A 136 14.89 5.95 7.44
N LEU A 137 14.66 4.65 7.58
CA LEU A 137 15.74 3.68 7.72
C LEU A 137 16.62 3.58 6.45
N ARG A 138 16.03 3.63 5.25
CA ARG A 138 16.80 3.68 3.98
C ARG A 138 17.68 4.93 3.91
N ASN A 139 17.12 6.10 4.18
CA ASN A 139 17.83 7.38 4.15
C ASN A 139 18.98 7.47 5.16
N ASN A 140 18.84 6.79 6.31
CA ASN A 140 19.89 6.68 7.32
C ASN A 140 20.90 5.56 7.03
N GLY A 141 20.86 4.92 5.86
CA GLY A 141 21.79 3.85 5.47
C GLY A 141 21.60 2.56 6.25
N LEU A 142 20.43 2.36 6.87
CA LEU A 142 20.15 1.21 7.74
C LEU A 142 19.50 0.04 6.99
N LEU A 143 19.12 0.20 5.72
CA LEU A 143 18.49 -0.85 4.87
C LEU A 143 19.23 -1.04 3.53
N GLN A 144 20.57 -1.15 3.57
CA GLN A 144 21.38 -1.25 2.36
C GLN A 144 21.41 -2.65 1.73
N THR A 145 21.20 -3.69 2.53
CA THR A 145 21.26 -5.08 2.07
C THR A 145 19.99 -5.84 2.44
N GLY A 146 19.71 -6.95 1.74
CA GLY A 146 18.62 -7.86 2.13
C GLY A 146 18.78 -8.42 3.55
N LYS A 147 20.01 -8.51 4.06
CA LYS A 147 20.27 -8.89 5.47
C LYS A 147 19.83 -7.81 6.45
N ASP A 148 20.04 -6.53 6.11
CA ASP A 148 19.57 -5.41 6.92
C ASP A 148 18.05 -5.33 6.96
N VAL A 149 17.40 -5.55 5.81
CA VAL A 149 15.94 -5.61 5.70
C VAL A 149 15.38 -6.73 6.58
N ARG A 150 15.91 -7.96 6.46
CA ARG A 150 15.47 -9.09 7.29
C ARG A 150 15.65 -8.84 8.78
N ARG A 151 16.75 -8.19 9.19
CA ARG A 151 17.02 -7.90 10.61
C ARG A 151 16.03 -6.91 11.21
N ARG A 152 15.55 -5.95 10.41
CA ARG A 152 14.70 -4.83 10.85
C ARG A 152 13.24 -4.99 10.49
N ARG A 153 12.86 -6.05 9.78
CA ARG A 153 11.46 -6.38 9.50
C ARG A 153 10.79 -6.81 10.81
N ASN A 154 9.65 -6.21 11.13
CA ASN A 154 8.86 -6.48 12.33
C ASN A 154 9.70 -6.42 13.62
N ALA A 155 10.57 -5.41 13.70
CA ALA A 155 11.42 -5.14 14.84
C ALA A 155 11.16 -3.74 15.39
N GLU A 156 11.34 -3.55 16.70
CA GLU A 156 11.10 -2.25 17.36
C GLU A 156 12.04 -1.14 16.86
N ASP A 157 13.29 -1.46 16.50
CA ASP A 157 14.26 -0.54 15.88
C ASP A 157 14.16 -0.54 14.34
N GLY A 158 13.07 -1.07 13.80
CA GLY A 158 12.89 -1.35 12.39
C GLY A 158 11.60 -0.80 11.81
N PHE A 159 11.04 -1.54 10.88
CA PHE A 159 9.78 -1.22 10.21
C PHE A 159 8.79 -2.38 10.39
N TRP A 160 7.51 -2.11 10.15
CA TRP A 160 6.43 -3.07 10.36
C TRP A 160 5.71 -3.33 9.05
N VAL A 161 5.44 -4.61 8.78
CA VAL A 161 4.81 -5.07 7.54
C VAL A 161 3.94 -6.29 7.86
N ALA A 162 2.86 -6.51 7.11
CA ALA A 162 2.06 -7.72 7.29
C ALA A 162 2.88 -8.93 6.83
N GLU A 163 3.13 -9.86 7.74
CA GLU A 163 3.91 -11.08 7.50
C GLU A 163 3.26 -12.23 8.30
N ALA A 164 3.99 -13.00 9.10
CA ALA A 164 3.42 -14.07 9.91
C ALA A 164 3.13 -13.65 11.36
N ASP A 165 3.65 -12.50 11.82
CA ASP A 165 3.38 -11.98 13.16
C ASP A 165 2.15 -11.04 13.17
N PRO A 166 1.01 -11.43 13.78
CA PRO A 166 -0.18 -10.59 13.85
C PRO A 166 0.01 -9.32 14.70
N SER A 167 1.04 -9.25 15.54
CA SER A 167 1.35 -8.06 16.34
C SER A 167 1.69 -6.84 15.46
N ALA A 168 2.17 -7.06 14.23
CA ALA A 168 2.47 -6.00 13.28
C ALA A 168 1.26 -5.10 12.98
N ALA A 169 0.05 -5.65 13.01
CA ALA A 169 -1.18 -4.88 12.81
C ALA A 169 -1.34 -3.75 13.84
N ARG A 170 -0.85 -3.93 15.08
CA ARG A 170 -0.92 -2.93 16.17
C ARG A 170 0.04 -1.77 15.96
N LYS A 171 0.96 -1.90 15.01
CA LYS A 171 2.00 -0.90 14.72
C LYS A 171 1.63 -0.05 13.51
N ALA A 172 0.49 -0.30 12.87
CA ALA A 172 -0.01 0.48 11.74
C ALA A 172 -0.29 1.95 12.14
N VAL A 173 -0.05 2.85 11.20
CA VAL A 173 -0.43 4.26 11.30
C VAL A 173 -1.93 4.36 11.02
N ARG A 174 -2.66 5.12 11.84
CA ARG A 174 -4.12 5.21 11.78
C ARG A 174 -4.58 6.66 11.83
N ARG A 175 -5.68 6.94 11.13
CA ARG A 175 -6.32 8.25 11.13
C ARG A 175 -7.84 8.06 11.02
N SER A 176 -8.60 9.00 11.59
CA SER A 176 -10.03 9.12 11.32
C SER A 176 -10.38 10.57 11.04
N TRP A 177 -11.38 10.75 10.18
CA TRP A 177 -11.93 12.05 9.83
C TRP A 177 -13.45 12.00 9.91
N PRO A 178 -14.13 13.09 10.32
CA PRO A 178 -15.56 13.19 10.14
C PRO A 178 -15.92 13.08 8.66
N ARG A 179 -16.88 12.21 8.31
CA ARG A 179 -17.27 11.93 6.92
C ARG A 179 -17.61 13.21 6.14
N LYS A 180 -18.26 14.17 6.80
CA LYS A 180 -18.66 15.46 6.23
C LYS A 180 -17.50 16.38 5.81
N ASP A 181 -16.29 16.13 6.33
CA ASP A 181 -15.13 17.01 6.11
C ASP A 181 -14.22 16.50 4.98
N VAL A 182 -14.47 15.28 4.47
CA VAL A 182 -13.68 14.63 3.41
C VAL A 182 -14.46 14.63 2.10
N ASN A 183 -13.80 15.15 1.06
CA ASN A 183 -14.33 15.24 -0.30
C ASN A 183 -13.81 14.11 -1.19
N ALA A 184 -12.57 13.68 -1.00
CA ALA A 184 -11.97 12.59 -1.76
C ALA A 184 -10.86 11.92 -0.97
N VAL A 185 -10.55 10.67 -1.32
CA VAL A 185 -9.41 9.93 -0.79
C VAL A 185 -8.68 9.25 -1.93
N LEU A 186 -7.35 9.32 -1.92
CA LEU A 186 -6.48 8.50 -2.76
C LEU A 186 -5.83 7.39 -1.91
N ILE A 187 -5.70 6.20 -2.49
CA ILE A 187 -4.87 5.12 -1.95
C ILE A 187 -3.89 4.72 -3.04
N ALA A 188 -2.60 4.69 -2.71
CA ALA A 188 -1.53 4.42 -3.67
C ALA A 188 -0.58 3.35 -3.14
N THR A 189 -0.08 2.49 -4.02
CA THR A 189 1.12 1.67 -3.74
C THR A 189 2.40 2.49 -3.99
N ASP A 190 3.55 1.98 -3.56
CA ASP A 190 4.83 2.69 -3.66
C ASP A 190 5.19 3.03 -5.12
N GLY A 191 4.84 2.16 -6.07
CA GLY A 191 5.03 2.36 -7.50
C GLY A 191 4.23 3.52 -8.11
N VAL A 192 3.25 4.08 -7.38
CA VAL A 192 2.60 5.36 -7.72
C VAL A 192 3.13 6.49 -6.85
N ALA A 193 3.29 6.25 -5.54
CA ALA A 193 3.78 7.26 -4.58
C ALA A 193 5.19 7.78 -4.93
N ILE A 194 6.03 6.95 -5.55
CA ILE A 194 7.37 7.34 -6.03
C ILE A 194 7.33 8.54 -6.98
N GLY A 195 6.22 8.75 -7.71
CA GLY A 195 6.00 9.94 -8.55
C GLY A 195 5.98 11.26 -7.76
N VAL A 196 5.53 11.20 -6.51
CA VAL A 196 5.50 12.33 -5.57
C VAL A 196 6.80 12.39 -4.77
N ASP A 197 7.18 11.28 -4.14
CA ASP A 197 8.19 11.27 -3.09
C ASP A 197 9.64 11.36 -3.62
N GLU A 198 9.94 10.69 -4.74
CA GLU A 198 11.30 10.60 -5.28
C GLU A 198 11.44 11.30 -6.63
N TYR A 199 10.48 11.08 -7.54
CA TYR A 199 10.52 11.67 -8.87
C TYR A 199 10.16 13.17 -8.86
N GLY A 200 9.35 13.60 -7.89
CA GLY A 200 8.92 14.98 -7.75
C GLY A 200 8.15 15.51 -8.97
N ILE A 201 7.50 14.62 -9.73
CA ILE A 201 6.73 14.98 -10.92
C ILE A 201 5.31 15.42 -10.56
N PHE A 202 4.88 15.18 -9.32
CA PHE A 202 3.60 15.61 -8.77
C PHE A 202 3.69 16.00 -7.30
N THR A 203 2.70 16.76 -6.87
CA THR A 203 2.19 16.83 -5.49
C THR A 203 0.90 16.01 -5.38
N TRP A 204 0.51 15.58 -4.17
CA TRP A 204 -0.75 14.85 -3.98
C TRP A 204 -2.02 15.58 -4.51
N PRO A 205 -2.18 16.91 -4.35
CA PRO A 205 -3.26 17.64 -5.00
C PRO A 205 -3.25 17.55 -6.53
N GLU A 206 -2.07 17.54 -7.16
CA GLU A 206 -1.95 17.36 -8.62
C GLU A 206 -2.31 15.93 -9.05
N VAL A 207 -1.95 14.92 -8.26
CA VAL A 207 -2.40 13.53 -8.47
C VAL A 207 -3.93 13.46 -8.43
N LEU A 208 -4.56 14.05 -7.41
CA LEU A 208 -6.03 14.08 -7.30
C LEU A 208 -6.66 14.78 -8.50
N GLN A 209 -6.13 15.95 -8.88
CA GLN A 209 -6.66 16.71 -10.00
C GLN A 209 -6.53 15.95 -11.32
N LEU A 210 -5.40 15.29 -11.56
CA LEU A 210 -5.18 14.48 -12.75
C LEU A 210 -6.14 13.27 -12.78
N ALA A 211 -6.26 12.55 -11.67
CA ALA A 211 -7.14 11.40 -11.54
C ALA A 211 -8.63 11.78 -11.75
N LYS A 212 -9.09 12.91 -11.18
CA LYS A 212 -10.47 13.39 -11.40
C LYS A 212 -10.73 13.82 -12.85
N ASN A 213 -9.76 14.46 -13.50
CA ASN A 213 -9.96 15.03 -14.84
C ASN A 213 -9.78 14.02 -15.97
N LYS A 214 -8.87 13.06 -15.81
CA LYS A 214 -8.45 12.12 -16.87
C LYS A 214 -8.51 10.65 -16.47
N GLY A 215 -8.94 10.36 -15.25
CA GLY A 215 -8.94 9.02 -14.67
C GLY A 215 -7.60 8.65 -14.00
N PRO A 216 -7.60 7.73 -13.03
CA PRO A 216 -6.38 7.28 -12.35
C PRO A 216 -5.27 6.77 -13.29
N GLU A 217 -5.63 6.14 -14.41
CA GLU A 217 -4.66 5.67 -15.43
C GLU A 217 -3.71 6.77 -15.93
N ALA A 218 -4.18 8.01 -16.04
CA ALA A 218 -3.36 9.13 -16.48
C ALA A 218 -2.21 9.44 -15.50
N VAL A 219 -2.38 9.12 -14.21
CA VAL A 219 -1.31 9.22 -13.20
C VAL A 219 -0.28 8.12 -13.44
N LEU A 220 -0.72 6.87 -13.63
CA LEU A 220 0.16 5.72 -13.90
C LEU A 220 0.97 5.95 -15.19
N ASP A 221 0.35 6.50 -16.23
CA ASP A 221 1.01 6.88 -17.48
C ASP A 221 2.15 7.87 -17.26
N ALA A 222 1.94 8.89 -16.42
CA ALA A 222 2.96 9.89 -16.15
C ALA A 222 4.13 9.31 -15.35
N VAL A 223 3.87 8.46 -14.36
CA VAL A 223 4.94 7.76 -13.63
C VAL A 223 5.73 6.84 -14.57
N ARG A 224 5.04 6.06 -15.40
CA ARG A 224 5.69 5.16 -16.38
C ARG A 224 6.48 5.93 -17.44
N ALA A 225 6.01 7.12 -17.84
CA ALA A 225 6.75 8.01 -18.74
C ALA A 225 8.05 8.52 -18.11
N ALA A 226 8.03 8.90 -16.82
CA ALA A 226 9.24 9.29 -16.10
C ALA A 226 10.26 8.14 -16.01
N GLU A 227 9.80 6.92 -15.72
CA GLU A 227 10.66 5.74 -15.70
C GLU A 227 11.26 5.40 -17.08
N ASN A 228 10.54 5.70 -18.15
CA ASN A 228 11.00 5.51 -19.52
C ASN A 228 11.99 6.58 -19.98
N ASP A 229 11.92 7.81 -19.44
CA ASP A 229 12.91 8.87 -19.66
C ASP A 229 14.26 8.58 -18.97
N ASP A 230 14.25 7.73 -17.93
CA ASP A 230 15.44 7.34 -17.18
C ASP A 230 15.66 5.81 -17.18
N PRO A 231 15.82 5.14 -18.34
CA PRO A 231 15.78 3.67 -18.45
C PRO A 231 16.92 2.96 -17.71
N HIS A 232 17.97 3.69 -17.34
CA HIS A 232 19.15 3.18 -16.64
C HIS A 232 19.21 3.60 -15.16
N ALA A 233 18.14 4.20 -14.63
CA ALA A 233 18.05 4.62 -13.23
C ALA A 233 19.19 5.55 -12.80
N VAL A 234 19.63 6.45 -13.69
CA VAL A 234 20.72 7.40 -13.44
C VAL A 234 20.19 8.61 -12.68
N ARG A 235 19.02 9.11 -13.08
CA ARG A 235 18.37 10.24 -12.39
C ARG A 235 17.75 9.78 -11.08
N TRP A 236 17.05 8.64 -11.10
CA TRP A 236 16.36 8.07 -9.95
C TRP A 236 16.80 6.61 -9.75
N PRO A 237 17.78 6.36 -8.86
CA PRO A 237 18.28 5.02 -8.58
C PRO A 237 17.17 4.08 -8.12
N ARG A 238 16.98 2.96 -8.81
CA ARG A 238 15.94 1.96 -8.51
C ARG A 238 16.38 0.55 -8.87
N ALA A 239 15.86 -0.43 -8.13
CA ALA A 239 16.23 -1.83 -8.27
C ALA A 239 15.64 -2.52 -9.50
N LYS A 240 14.49 -2.03 -9.97
CA LYS A 240 13.79 -2.48 -11.19
C LYS A 240 13.30 -1.27 -11.96
N ARG A 241 13.13 -1.41 -13.28
CA ARG A 241 12.73 -0.29 -14.14
C ARG A 241 11.30 0.17 -13.84
N HIS A 242 10.40 -0.78 -13.59
CA HIS A 242 8.97 -0.60 -13.42
C HIS A 242 8.49 -1.39 -12.20
N ASP A 243 7.91 -0.68 -11.23
CA ASP A 243 7.13 -1.32 -10.17
C ASP A 243 5.68 -1.61 -10.62
N ASP A 244 4.99 -2.47 -9.86
CA ASP A 244 3.54 -2.56 -9.87
C ASP A 244 2.97 -1.20 -9.43
N GLN A 245 1.81 -0.87 -9.97
CA GLN A 245 1.16 0.41 -9.70
C GLN A 245 -0.30 0.17 -9.42
N VAL A 246 -0.77 0.63 -8.27
CA VAL A 246 -2.18 0.75 -7.95
C VAL A 246 -2.47 2.16 -7.49
N LEU A 247 -3.50 2.76 -8.08
CA LEU A 247 -4.11 3.99 -7.60
C LEU A 247 -5.63 3.79 -7.49
N VAL A 248 -6.17 4.03 -6.30
CA VAL A 248 -7.60 4.09 -6.06
C VAL A 248 -7.99 5.52 -5.72
N LEU A 249 -9.02 6.04 -6.38
CA LEU A 249 -9.70 7.29 -6.03
C LEU A 249 -11.10 6.96 -5.53
N ALA A 250 -11.39 7.34 -4.28
CA ALA A 250 -12.74 7.36 -3.73
C ALA A 250 -13.22 8.81 -3.64
N ASP A 251 -14.19 9.19 -4.47
CA ASP A 251 -14.78 10.52 -4.49
C ASP A 251 -16.06 10.54 -3.66
N PHE A 252 -16.04 11.33 -2.59
CA PHE A 252 -17.10 11.43 -1.60
C PHE A 252 -17.98 12.68 -1.80
N ALA A 253 -17.65 13.53 -2.77
CA ALA A 253 -18.35 14.78 -3.08
C ALA A 253 -19.46 14.63 -4.13
N GLY A 254 -19.65 13.41 -4.67
CA GLY A 254 -20.78 13.05 -5.52
C GLY A 254 -22.11 12.95 -4.78
#